data_AF-A0A543CJR3-F1
#
_entry.id   AF-A0A543CJR3-F1
#
_cell.length_a   1.000
_cell.length_b   1.000
_cell.length_c   1.000
_cell.angle_alpha   90.00
_cell.angle_beta   90.00
_cell.angle_gamma   90.00
#
_symmetry.space_group_name_H-M   'P 1'
#
loop_
_entity.id
_entity.type
_entity.pdbx_description
1 polymer ?
#
loop_
_entity_poly.entity_id
_entity_poly.type
_entity_poly.pdbx_seq_one_letter_code
_entity_poly.pdbx_strand_id
1 'polypeptide(L)'
;MAPRIEQRQQALVSHRTNFWGRPSAASTASWRYRAQPRVVKRPDDGQPAFQRSVRCKVCKKSLTYSVHSAQAARARQKRWRTITYVSLAIFVVGLLGFILLLVLGGGPVLTGIAIAASAGGFVAVTCIGQVAAEETGVTGHFNSWPVISKHAVALDRPGVAELVCPRCGHAEEFGRPSVYRDGHPQTPYEVAKARLEAHDCRTP
;
A
#
# COMPACT_ATOMS: atom_id res chain seq x y z
N MET A 1 7.57 -2.11 11.98
CA MET A 1 7.57 -0.79 12.64
C MET A 1 7.10 0.22 11.58
N ALA A 2 6.78 1.47 11.89
CA ALA A 2 6.31 2.40 10.84
C ALA A 2 7.55 2.95 10.09
N PRO A 3 7.53 3.09 8.74
CA PRO A 3 8.68 3.65 8.03
C PRO A 3 9.02 5.03 8.60
N ARG A 4 10.31 5.28 8.86
CA ARG A 4 10.78 6.55 9.42
C ARG A 4 10.39 7.68 8.47
N ILE A 5 9.58 8.61 8.96
CA ILE A 5 9.16 9.78 8.18
C ILE A 5 10.29 10.80 8.23
N GLU A 6 11.04 10.91 7.15
CA GLU A 6 12.19 11.81 7.00
C GLU A 6 11.77 13.11 6.30
N GLN A 7 12.52 14.20 6.57
CA GLN A 7 12.23 15.52 6.01
C GLN A 7 12.52 15.59 4.50
N ARG A 8 13.50 14.84 3.99
CA ARG A 8 13.75 14.66 2.56
C ARG A 8 13.55 13.20 2.22
N GLN A 9 12.66 12.92 1.28
CA GLN A 9 12.37 11.55 0.84
C GLN A 9 12.31 11.49 -0.67
N GLN A 10 12.68 10.34 -1.21
CA GLN A 10 12.41 10.03 -2.61
C GLN A 10 10.95 9.60 -2.73
N ALA A 11 10.24 10.19 -3.69
CA ALA A 11 8.89 9.82 -4.09
C ALA A 11 8.93 9.31 -5.52
N LEU A 12 8.14 8.27 -5.79
CA LEU A 12 7.95 7.69 -7.11
C LEU A 12 6.62 8.19 -7.66
N VAL A 13 6.68 9.01 -8.70
CA VAL A 13 5.51 9.33 -9.52
C VAL A 13 5.45 8.31 -10.65
N SER A 14 4.43 7.48 -10.66
CA SER A 14 4.33 6.34 -11.56
C SER A 14 3.15 6.45 -12.51
N HIS A 15 3.34 5.93 -13.73
CA HIS A 15 2.31 5.85 -14.76
C HIS A 15 2.08 4.39 -15.16
N ARG A 16 0.83 3.94 -15.10
CA ARG A 16 0.45 2.59 -15.48
C ARG A 16 0.58 2.40 -17.00
N THR A 17 1.37 1.43 -17.45
CA THR A 17 1.64 1.21 -18.88
C THR A 17 0.77 0.12 -19.50
N ASN A 18 0.18 -0.77 -18.71
CA ASN A 18 -0.75 -1.79 -19.18
C ASN A 18 -2.21 -1.40 -18.90
N PHE A 19 -3.08 -1.76 -19.84
CA PHE A 19 -4.53 -1.61 -19.69
C PHE A 19 -5.16 -2.77 -18.92
N TRP A 20 -4.63 -3.98 -19.11
CA TRP A 20 -5.06 -5.22 -18.45
C TRP A 20 -4.07 -5.62 -17.37
N GLY A 21 -4.58 -5.93 -16.17
CA GLY A 21 -3.77 -6.53 -15.12
C GLY A 21 -3.23 -7.89 -15.56
N ARG A 22 -1.98 -8.19 -15.20
CA ARG A 22 -1.40 -9.52 -15.43
C ARG A 22 -1.66 -10.41 -14.22
N PRO A 23 -1.92 -11.71 -14.38
CA PRO A 23 -1.96 -12.61 -13.24
C PRO A 23 -0.62 -12.55 -12.48
N SER A 24 -0.69 -12.37 -11.17
CA SER A 24 0.45 -12.48 -10.25
C SER A 24 0.02 -13.33 -9.05
N ALA A 25 0.76 -14.40 -8.75
CA ALA A 25 0.40 -15.38 -7.71
C ALA A 25 -1.06 -15.89 -7.81
N ALA A 26 -1.51 -16.67 -6.82
CA ALA A 26 -2.72 -17.51 -6.91
C ALA A 26 -4.07 -16.77 -7.12
N SER A 27 -4.12 -15.43 -7.06
CA SER A 27 -5.37 -14.67 -7.21
C SER A 27 -5.21 -13.14 -7.30
N THR A 28 -4.02 -12.62 -7.62
CA THR A 28 -3.81 -11.17 -7.70
C THR A 28 -3.51 -10.71 -9.11
N ALA A 29 -3.85 -9.46 -9.42
CA ALA A 29 -3.50 -8.83 -10.68
C ALA A 29 -2.36 -7.83 -10.45
N SER A 30 -1.26 -7.98 -11.19
CA SER A 30 -0.17 -7.02 -11.23
C SER A 30 -0.35 -6.01 -12.35
N TRP A 31 0.13 -4.80 -12.09
CA TRP A 31 0.06 -3.68 -13.01
C TRP A 31 1.48 -3.20 -13.27
N ARG A 32 1.83 -2.99 -14.53
CA ARG A 32 3.12 -2.43 -14.93
C ARG A 32 3.07 -0.91 -14.76
N TYR A 33 4.04 -0.38 -14.03
CA TYR A 33 4.18 1.04 -13.81
C TYR A 33 5.55 1.51 -14.30
N ARG A 34 5.59 2.66 -14.96
CA ARG A 34 6.83 3.40 -15.22
C ARG A 34 6.98 4.49 -14.18
N ALA A 35 7.87 4.27 -13.22
CA ALA A 35 8.13 5.21 -12.13
C ALA A 35 9.12 6.30 -12.54
N GLN A 36 8.98 7.47 -11.92
CA GLN A 36 9.91 8.58 -12.04
C GLN A 36 10.28 9.05 -10.63
N PRO A 37 11.55 8.89 -10.23
CA PRO A 37 11.98 9.33 -8.92
C PRO A 37 11.96 10.86 -8.84
N ARG A 38 11.55 11.35 -7.67
CA ARG A 38 11.46 12.77 -7.34
C ARG A 38 11.86 12.96 -5.89
N VAL A 39 12.80 13.86 -5.64
CA VAL A 39 13.12 14.26 -4.26
C VAL A 39 12.04 15.22 -3.79
N VAL A 40 11.39 14.89 -2.68
CA VAL A 40 10.37 15.71 -2.03
C VAL A 40 10.89 16.13 -0.67
N LYS A 41 10.99 17.44 -0.45
CA LYS A 41 11.24 18.02 0.88
C LYS A 41 9.89 18.26 1.55
N ARG A 42 9.64 17.63 2.70
CA ARG A 42 8.44 17.85 3.52
C ARG A 42 8.43 19.26 4.13
N PRO A 43 7.25 19.83 4.40
CA PRO A 43 7.18 21.03 5.20
C PRO A 43 7.59 20.74 6.64
N ASP A 44 8.08 21.75 7.33
CA ASP A 44 8.41 21.64 8.75
C ASP A 44 7.13 21.42 9.59
N ASP A 45 7.28 20.88 10.79
CA ASP A 45 6.11 20.60 11.64
C ASP A 45 5.39 21.92 12.02
N GLY A 46 4.06 21.87 12.09
CA GLY A 46 3.20 23.05 12.24
C GLY A 46 2.88 23.82 10.94
N GLN A 47 3.64 23.60 9.87
CA GLN A 47 3.33 24.21 8.56
C GLN A 47 2.21 23.44 7.84
N PRO A 48 1.37 24.13 7.03
CA PRO A 48 0.32 23.47 6.27
C PRO A 48 0.91 22.54 5.20
N ALA A 49 0.11 21.56 4.76
CA ALA A 49 0.48 20.71 3.64
C ALA A 49 0.61 21.56 2.36
N PHE A 50 1.72 21.41 1.62
CA PHE A 50 1.88 22.09 0.35
C PHE A 50 1.50 21.15 -0.81
N GLN A 51 0.95 21.74 -1.87
CA GLN A 51 0.65 21.02 -3.10
C GLN A 51 1.83 21.08 -4.08
N ARG A 52 2.10 19.98 -4.76
CA ARG A 52 3.04 19.88 -5.87
C ARG A 52 2.27 19.41 -7.09
N SER A 53 2.61 20.01 -8.23
CA SER A 53 2.17 19.52 -9.52
C SER A 53 3.35 18.96 -10.30
N VAL A 54 3.20 17.77 -10.86
CA VAL A 54 4.19 17.12 -11.72
C VAL A 54 3.53 16.68 -13.01
N ARG A 55 4.17 16.99 -14.15
CA ARG A 55 3.71 16.54 -15.46
C ARG A 55 4.18 15.11 -15.73
N CYS A 56 3.25 14.21 -16.00
CA CYS A 56 3.56 12.83 -16.38
C CYS A 56 4.31 12.82 -17.72
N LYS A 57 5.51 12.24 -17.80
CA LYS A 57 6.27 12.20 -19.07
C LYS A 57 5.61 11.34 -20.15
N VAL A 58 4.79 10.36 -19.77
CA VAL A 58 4.12 9.43 -20.69
C VAL A 58 2.88 10.07 -21.31
N CYS A 59 1.87 10.41 -20.50
CA CYS A 59 0.60 10.94 -21.00
C CYS A 59 0.47 12.47 -20.99
N LYS A 60 1.52 13.17 -20.56
CA LYS A 60 1.61 14.65 -20.46
C LYS A 60 0.57 15.31 -19.53
N LYS A 61 -0.25 14.55 -18.80
CA LYS A 61 -1.20 15.06 -17.81
C LYS A 61 -0.50 15.62 -16.58
N SER A 62 -1.08 16.66 -16.00
CA SER A 62 -0.66 17.26 -14.74
C SER A 62 -1.16 16.42 -13.56
N LEU A 63 -0.28 16.06 -12.64
CA LEU A 63 -0.59 15.29 -11.44
C LEU A 63 -0.33 16.15 -10.22
N THR A 64 -1.40 16.47 -9.48
CA THR A 64 -1.30 17.22 -8.23
C THR A 64 -1.32 16.26 -7.05
N TYR A 65 -0.37 16.45 -6.13
CA TYR A 65 -0.32 15.75 -4.85
C TYR A 65 0.10 16.70 -3.73
N SER A 66 -0.40 16.45 -2.54
CA SER A 66 -0.10 17.18 -1.31
C SER A 66 0.93 16.42 -0.50
N VAL A 67 1.86 17.16 0.09
CA VAL A 67 2.90 16.64 0.97
C VAL A 67 2.66 17.20 2.36
N HIS A 68 2.42 16.32 3.31
CA HIS A 68 2.19 16.65 4.71
C HIS A 68 3.51 16.65 5.49
N SER A 69 3.58 17.47 6.54
CA SER A 69 4.68 17.45 7.51
C SER A 69 4.79 16.08 8.19
N ALA A 70 5.91 15.83 8.87
CA ALA A 70 6.12 14.55 9.53
C ALA A 70 5.09 14.32 10.63
N GLN A 71 4.81 15.35 11.43
CA GLN A 71 3.78 15.31 12.47
C GLN A 71 2.38 15.06 11.89
N ALA A 72 1.98 15.79 10.84
CA ALA A 72 0.67 15.61 10.22
C ALA A 72 0.50 14.22 9.60
N ALA A 73 1.55 13.70 8.96
CA ALA A 73 1.58 12.34 8.42
C ALA A 73 1.38 11.28 9.53
N ARG A 74 2.08 11.40 10.67
CA ARG A 74 1.91 10.51 11.83
C ARG A 74 0.50 10.58 12.41
N ALA A 75 -0.07 11.79 12.53
CA ALA A 75 -1.43 11.97 13.02
C ALA A 75 -2.46 11.29 12.12
N ARG A 76 -2.31 11.42 10.79
CA ARG A 76 -3.15 10.72 9.80
C ARG A 76 -2.99 9.21 9.92
N GLN A 77 -1.76 8.72 10.02
CA GLN A 77 -1.47 7.29 10.18
C GLN A 77 -2.12 6.72 11.45
N LYS A 78 -2.05 7.46 12.57
CA LYS A 78 -2.76 7.11 13.82
C LYS A 78 -4.27 7.06 13.60
N ARG A 79 -4.86 8.09 12.96
CA ARG A 79 -6.29 8.14 12.65
C ARG A 79 -6.73 6.93 11.83
N TRP A 80 -6.02 6.60 10.76
CA TRP A 80 -6.34 5.44 9.92
C TRP A 80 -6.21 4.12 10.66
N ARG A 81 -5.18 3.96 11.52
CA ARG A 81 -5.06 2.78 12.38
C ARG A 81 -6.22 2.68 13.36
N THR A 82 -6.61 3.79 14.00
CA THR A 82 -7.79 3.83 14.88
C THR A 82 -9.04 3.40 14.14
N ILE A 83 -9.30 3.94 12.95
CA ILE A 83 -10.45 3.53 12.14
C ILE A 83 -10.37 2.03 11.78
N THR A 84 -9.18 1.54 11.41
CA THR A 84 -8.96 0.11 11.11
C THR A 84 -9.31 -0.76 12.32
N TYR A 85 -8.88 -0.38 13.53
CA TYR A 85 -9.19 -1.12 14.76
C TYR A 85 -10.67 -1.08 15.12
N VAL A 86 -11.34 0.06 14.91
CA VAL A 86 -12.79 0.16 15.10
C VAL A 86 -13.54 -0.73 14.11
N SER A 87 -13.16 -0.71 12.82
CA SER A 87 -13.73 -1.62 11.82
C SER A 87 -13.49 -3.09 12.17
N LEU A 88 -12.32 -3.41 12.75
CA LEU A 88 -12.01 -4.76 13.21
C LEU A 88 -12.89 -5.18 14.39
N ALA A 89 -13.11 -4.29 15.35
CA ALA A 89 -14.02 -4.54 16.45
C ALA A 89 -15.45 -4.81 15.96
N ILE A 90 -15.95 -4.00 15.02
CA ILE A 90 -17.28 -4.19 14.40
C ILE A 90 -17.36 -5.57 13.71
N PHE A 91 -16.33 -5.94 12.95
CA PHE A 91 -16.26 -7.26 12.30
C PHE A 91 -16.33 -8.39 13.32
N VAL A 92 -15.51 -8.35 14.37
CA VAL A 92 -15.45 -9.40 15.40
C VAL A 92 -16.77 -9.50 16.16
N VAL A 93 -17.35 -8.38 16.58
CA VAL A 93 -18.64 -8.37 17.29
C VAL A 93 -19.77 -8.88 16.40
N GLY A 94 -19.81 -8.45 15.13
CA GLY A 94 -20.77 -8.96 14.15
C GLY A 94 -20.65 -10.46 13.96
N LEU A 95 -19.42 -10.98 13.84
CA LEU A 95 -19.14 -12.39 13.63
C LEU A 95 -19.55 -13.23 14.84
N LEU A 96 -19.21 -12.77 16.05
CA LEU A 96 -19.61 -13.44 17.29
C LEU A 96 -21.14 -13.41 17.47
N GLY A 97 -21.78 -12.27 17.19
CA GLY A 97 -23.24 -12.15 17.21
C GLY A 97 -23.92 -13.10 16.22
N PHE A 98 -23.36 -13.23 15.02
CA PHE A 98 -23.88 -14.16 14.01
C PHE A 98 -23.77 -15.62 14.49
N ILE A 99 -22.61 -16.04 15.02
CA ILE A 99 -22.41 -17.39 15.56
C ILE A 99 -23.38 -17.66 16.72
N LEU A 100 -23.51 -16.72 17.65
CA LEU A 100 -24.40 -16.87 18.81
C LEU A 100 -25.87 -17.01 18.37
N LEU A 101 -26.33 -16.18 17.45
CA LEU A 101 -27.70 -16.24 16.93
C LEU A 101 -27.94 -17.54 16.15
N LEU A 102 -26.94 -18.06 15.44
CA LEU A 102 -27.05 -19.33 14.73
C LEU A 102 -27.24 -20.51 15.71
N VAL A 103 -26.55 -20.49 16.86
CA VAL A 103 -26.66 -21.53 17.90
C VAL A 103 -27.96 -21.41 18.69
N LEU A 104 -28.39 -20.19 19.03
CA LEU A 104 -29.55 -19.95 19.88
C LEU A 104 -30.89 -19.85 19.11
N GLY A 105 -30.88 -19.99 17.79
CA GLY A 105 -32.10 -19.87 16.98
C GLY A 105 -32.61 -18.43 16.85
N GLY A 106 -31.71 -17.47 16.67
CA GLY A 106 -32.02 -16.06 16.50
C GLY A 106 -32.92 -15.77 15.30
N GLY A 107 -33.86 -14.84 15.47
CA GLY A 107 -34.79 -14.43 14.42
C GLY A 107 -34.07 -13.84 13.19
N PRO A 108 -34.68 -13.92 11.99
CA PRO A 108 -34.03 -13.59 10.72
C PRO A 108 -33.51 -12.14 10.65
N VAL A 109 -34.18 -11.21 11.33
CA VAL A 109 -33.78 -9.79 11.38
C VAL A 109 -32.44 -9.61 12.10
N LEU A 110 -32.29 -10.18 13.31
CA LEU A 110 -31.06 -10.07 14.10
C LEU A 110 -29.90 -10.77 13.39
N THR A 111 -30.16 -11.93 12.79
CA THR A 111 -29.18 -12.67 12.01
C THR A 111 -28.73 -11.87 10.79
N GLY A 112 -29.67 -11.23 10.08
CA GLY A 112 -29.35 -10.33 8.96
C GLY A 112 -28.48 -9.15 9.36
N ILE A 113 -28.75 -8.52 10.51
CA ILE A 113 -27.92 -7.43 11.04
C ILE A 113 -26.50 -7.92 11.35
N ALA A 114 -26.36 -9.09 11.99
CA ALA A 114 -25.06 -9.65 12.34
C ALA A 114 -24.23 -10.00 11.09
N ILE A 115 -24.86 -10.56 10.05
CA ILE A 115 -24.21 -10.80 8.75
C ILE A 115 -23.76 -9.49 8.11
N ALA A 116 -24.64 -8.48 8.05
CA ALA A 116 -24.31 -7.19 7.45
C ALA A 116 -23.17 -6.48 8.19
N ALA A 117 -23.18 -6.51 9.53
CA ALA A 117 -22.09 -5.98 10.36
C ALA A 117 -20.77 -6.72 10.12
N SER A 118 -20.81 -8.04 10.00
CA SER A 118 -19.62 -8.86 9.71
C SER A 118 -19.07 -8.55 8.32
N ALA A 119 -19.90 -8.63 7.28
CA ALA A 119 -19.46 -8.38 5.91
C ALA A 119 -18.95 -6.94 5.72
N GLY A 120 -19.69 -5.96 6.24
CA GLY A 120 -19.30 -4.55 6.20
C GLY A 120 -18.02 -4.27 6.99
N GLY A 121 -17.89 -4.85 8.19
CA GLY A 121 -16.69 -4.75 9.01
C GLY A 121 -15.46 -5.34 8.32
N PHE A 122 -15.59 -6.53 7.71
CA PHE A 122 -14.50 -7.18 6.97
C PHE A 122 -14.03 -6.32 5.79
N VAL A 123 -14.95 -5.86 4.95
CA VAL A 123 -14.63 -4.99 3.81
C VAL A 123 -13.97 -3.69 4.30
N ALA A 124 -14.51 -3.06 5.35
CA ALA A 124 -13.91 -1.85 5.92
C ALA A 124 -12.49 -2.09 6.45
N VAL A 125 -12.24 -3.19 7.18
CA VAL A 125 -10.89 -3.52 7.69
C VAL A 125 -9.91 -3.71 6.55
N THR A 126 -10.28 -4.46 5.50
CA THR A 126 -9.38 -4.71 4.37
C THR A 126 -9.03 -3.43 3.62
N CYS A 127 -10.04 -2.62 3.27
CA CYS A 127 -9.83 -1.35 2.54
C CYS A 127 -9.07 -0.32 3.39
N ILE A 128 -9.50 -0.11 4.64
CA ILE A 128 -8.94 0.95 5.51
C ILE A 128 -7.59 0.52 6.06
N GLY A 129 -7.40 -0.77 6.34
CA GLY A 129 -6.11 -1.33 6.76
C GLY A 129 -5.03 -1.15 5.69
N GLN A 130 -5.38 -1.32 4.41
CA GLN A 130 -4.48 -0.99 3.29
C GLN A 130 -4.12 0.50 3.29
N VAL A 131 -5.11 1.39 3.41
CA VAL A 131 -4.85 2.84 3.49
C VAL A 131 -3.98 3.19 4.71
N ALA A 132 -4.20 2.56 5.86
CA ALA A 132 -3.40 2.77 7.06
C ALA A 132 -1.94 2.31 6.90
N ALA A 133 -1.73 1.21 6.17
CA ALA A 133 -0.41 0.65 5.89
C ALA A 133 0.37 1.46 4.82
N GLU A 134 -0.35 2.09 3.88
CA GLU A 134 0.20 2.87 2.78
C GLU A 134 0.24 4.39 3.07
N GLU A 135 -0.42 4.87 4.14
CA GLU A 135 -0.38 6.29 4.52
C GLU A 135 1.06 6.69 4.87
N THR A 136 1.61 7.48 3.97
CA THR A 136 2.96 8.01 4.03
C THR A 136 2.95 9.52 4.19
N GLY A 137 1.79 10.18 4.30
CA GLY A 137 1.69 11.64 4.32
C GLY A 137 1.99 12.29 2.97
N VAL A 138 2.01 11.52 1.89
CA VAL A 138 1.87 12.04 0.52
C VAL A 138 0.50 11.62 0.03
N THR A 139 -0.37 12.58 -0.20
CA THR A 139 -1.77 12.33 -0.56
C THR A 139 -2.08 13.05 -1.85
N GLY A 140 -2.65 12.38 -2.83
CA GLY A 140 -2.90 12.99 -4.13
C GLY A 140 -3.51 11.98 -5.08
N HIS A 141 -3.53 12.34 -6.36
CA HIS A 141 -4.15 11.55 -7.43
C HIS A 141 -3.88 10.04 -7.26
N PHE A 142 -4.89 9.37 -6.69
CA PHE A 142 -5.05 7.92 -6.51
C PHE A 142 -3.95 7.15 -5.74
N ASN A 143 -3.45 7.71 -4.63
CA ASN A 143 -2.52 6.98 -3.76
C ASN A 143 -3.16 5.84 -2.92
N SER A 144 -4.47 5.62 -3.02
CA SER A 144 -5.20 4.72 -2.10
C SER A 144 -5.95 3.57 -2.77
N TRP A 145 -5.98 3.48 -4.12
CA TRP A 145 -6.66 2.37 -4.79
C TRP A 145 -6.00 1.97 -6.12
N PRO A 146 -5.17 0.91 -6.13
CA PRO A 146 -4.37 0.53 -7.30
C PRO A 146 -5.18 -0.04 -8.47
N VAL A 147 -6.44 -0.43 -8.27
CA VAL A 147 -7.25 -1.11 -9.30
C VAL A 147 -7.61 -0.16 -10.45
N ILE A 148 -7.84 1.12 -10.16
CA ILE A 148 -8.44 2.06 -11.13
C ILE A 148 -7.43 3.09 -11.64
N SER A 149 -6.30 3.28 -10.95
CA SER A 149 -5.46 4.46 -11.18
C SER A 149 -4.45 4.32 -12.30
N LYS A 150 -4.53 5.23 -13.29
CA LYS A 150 -3.49 5.40 -14.33
C LYS A 150 -2.19 6.00 -13.77
N HIS A 151 -2.25 6.65 -12.61
CA HIS A 151 -1.11 7.28 -11.96
C HIS A 151 -1.12 6.95 -10.47
N ALA A 152 0.06 6.76 -9.89
CA ALA A 152 0.21 6.60 -8.45
C ALA A 152 1.44 7.37 -7.96
N VAL A 153 1.38 7.92 -6.75
CA VAL A 153 2.47 8.66 -6.12
C VAL A 153 2.80 7.99 -4.80
N ALA A 154 3.85 7.17 -4.78
CA ALA A 154 4.30 6.49 -3.57
C ALA A 154 5.59 7.14 -3.06
N LEU A 155 5.91 6.98 -1.78
CA LEU A 155 7.30 7.16 -1.34
C LEU A 155 8.11 5.96 -1.78
N ASP A 156 9.31 6.23 -2.27
CA ASP A 156 10.31 5.20 -2.38
C ASP A 156 10.68 4.73 -0.97
N ARG A 157 10.52 3.45 -0.69
CA ARG A 157 10.92 2.89 0.60
C ARG A 157 12.39 2.47 0.46
N PRO A 158 13.34 3.17 1.11
CA PRO A 158 14.74 2.78 1.04
C PRO A 158 14.87 1.36 1.60
N GLY A 159 15.33 0.41 0.78
CA GLY A 159 15.60 -0.97 1.20
C GLY A 159 15.16 -2.08 0.26
N VAL A 160 14.45 -1.78 -0.84
CA VAL A 160 14.04 -2.80 -1.83
C VAL A 160 14.24 -2.22 -3.23
N ALA A 161 15.50 -2.20 -3.69
CA ALA A 161 15.79 -1.91 -5.09
C ALA A 161 15.27 -3.08 -5.95
N GLU A 162 14.90 -2.81 -7.19
CA GLU A 162 14.66 -3.87 -8.17
C GLU A 162 15.95 -4.71 -8.28
N LEU A 163 15.89 -5.98 -7.89
CA LEU A 163 17.03 -6.86 -7.96
C LEU A 163 17.16 -7.38 -9.39
N VAL A 164 18.13 -6.82 -10.12
CA VAL A 164 18.48 -7.21 -11.47
C VAL A 164 19.82 -7.95 -11.43
N CYS A 165 19.87 -9.15 -11.99
CA CYS A 165 21.14 -9.85 -12.15
C CYS A 165 22.09 -9.03 -13.04
N PRO A 166 23.31 -8.72 -12.59
CA PRO A 166 24.24 -7.88 -13.35
C PRO A 166 24.77 -8.58 -14.62
N ARG A 167 24.68 -9.90 -14.71
CA ARG A 167 25.19 -10.67 -15.86
C ARG A 167 24.17 -10.82 -16.99
N CYS A 168 22.95 -11.26 -16.68
CA CYS A 168 21.92 -11.54 -17.69
C CYS A 168 20.79 -10.52 -17.75
N GLY A 169 20.75 -9.55 -16.83
CA GLY A 169 19.67 -8.56 -16.77
C GLY A 169 18.33 -9.12 -16.30
N HIS A 170 18.28 -10.36 -15.78
CA HIS A 170 17.07 -10.93 -15.22
C HIS A 170 16.64 -10.15 -13.98
N ALA A 171 15.43 -9.62 -13.98
CA ALA A 171 14.82 -8.95 -12.84
C ALA A 171 13.87 -9.92 -12.13
N GLU A 172 14.10 -10.18 -10.84
CA GLU A 172 13.15 -10.94 -10.04
C GLU A 172 12.05 -9.99 -9.52
N GLU A 173 10.79 -10.29 -9.86
CA GLU A 173 9.64 -9.54 -9.34
C GLU A 173 9.44 -9.90 -7.86
N PHE A 174 9.78 -8.96 -6.97
CA PHE A 174 9.30 -9.00 -5.59
C PHE A 174 7.89 -8.41 -5.56
N GLY A 175 6.97 -9.14 -4.93
CA GLY A 175 5.65 -8.61 -4.61
C GLY A 175 5.81 -7.25 -3.92
N ARG A 176 4.95 -6.28 -4.29
CA ARG A 176 5.02 -4.91 -3.76
C ARG A 176 5.29 -4.92 -2.25
N PRO A 177 6.08 -3.97 -1.74
CA PRO A 177 6.55 -3.95 -0.36
C PRO A 177 5.47 -3.67 0.69
N SER A 178 4.17 -3.83 0.39
CA SER A 178 3.12 -3.82 1.40
C SER A 178 3.29 -4.94 2.45
N VAL A 179 4.21 -5.90 2.24
CA VAL A 179 4.42 -7.06 3.10
C VAL A 179 5.76 -7.05 3.86
N TYR A 180 6.70 -6.12 3.60
CA TYR A 180 7.95 -6.06 4.37
C TYR A 180 7.72 -5.32 5.70
N ARG A 181 7.55 -6.11 6.77
CA ARG A 181 7.44 -5.68 8.16
C ARG A 181 8.85 -5.53 8.72
N ASP A 182 9.21 -4.38 9.30
CA ASP A 182 10.54 -4.25 9.97
C ASP A 182 10.75 -5.40 10.95
N GLY A 183 11.86 -6.12 10.79
CA GLY A 183 12.23 -7.29 11.60
C GLY A 183 11.91 -8.66 11.00
N HIS A 184 11.21 -8.75 9.86
CA HIS A 184 11.00 -10.00 9.10
C HIS A 184 11.28 -9.78 7.62
N PRO A 185 12.04 -10.69 7.02
CA PRO A 185 13.47 -10.59 7.08
C PRO A 185 13.98 -9.83 5.86
N GLN A 186 15.09 -9.11 6.00
CA GLN A 186 15.93 -8.78 4.85
C GLN A 186 16.42 -10.05 4.16
N THR A 187 16.33 -11.23 4.79
CA THR A 187 16.82 -12.50 4.25
C THR A 187 16.22 -12.94 2.92
N PRO A 188 14.93 -12.85 2.54
CA PRO A 188 14.50 -13.28 1.21
C PRO A 188 15.01 -12.34 0.13
N TYR A 189 15.08 -11.04 0.43
CA TYR A 189 15.65 -10.04 -0.46
C TYR A 189 17.17 -10.19 -0.56
N GLU A 190 17.88 -10.37 0.55
CA GLU A 190 19.34 -10.56 0.60
C GLU A 190 19.75 -11.92 0.04
N VAL A 191 18.98 -12.98 0.27
CA VAL A 191 19.18 -14.30 -0.34
C VAL A 191 18.95 -14.22 -1.84
N ALA A 192 17.90 -13.54 -2.29
CA ALA A 192 17.69 -13.33 -3.71
C ALA A 192 18.76 -12.42 -4.34
N LYS A 193 19.19 -11.37 -3.62
CA LYS A 193 20.28 -10.49 -4.04
C LYS A 193 21.57 -11.29 -4.18
N ALA A 194 21.96 -12.05 -3.16
CA ALA A 194 23.13 -12.92 -3.18
C ALA A 194 23.03 -13.97 -4.29
N ARG A 195 21.85 -14.55 -4.50
CA ARG A 195 21.57 -15.49 -5.60
C ARG A 195 21.77 -14.83 -6.97
N LEU A 196 21.22 -13.63 -7.18
CA LEU A 196 21.35 -12.88 -8.43
C LEU A 196 22.78 -12.36 -8.65
N GLU A 197 23.50 -11.98 -7.60
CA GLU A 197 24.93 -11.65 -7.61
C GLU A 197 25.78 -12.87 -7.99
N ALA A 198 25.42 -14.06 -7.52
CA ALA A 198 26.02 -15.34 -7.89
C ALA A 198 25.58 -15.86 -9.27
N HIS A 199 24.69 -15.13 -9.96
CA HIS A 199 24.10 -15.52 -11.24
C HIS A 199 23.31 -16.85 -11.21
N ASP A 200 22.76 -17.23 -10.06
CA ASP A 200 21.82 -18.35 -9.93
C ASP A 200 20.39 -17.86 -10.23
N CYS A 201 20.19 -17.35 -11.44
CA CYS A 201 18.87 -16.88 -11.87
C CYS A 201 17.97 -18.10 -12.06
N ARG A 202 16.94 -18.26 -11.22
CA ARG A 202 15.90 -19.26 -11.47
C ARG A 202 15.17 -18.85 -12.75
N THR A 203 15.50 -19.51 -13.85
CA THR A 203 14.77 -19.36 -15.11
C THR A 203 13.30 -19.70 -14.85
N PRO A 204 12.35 -18.85 -15.31
CA PRO A 204 10.94 -19.20 -15.30
C PRO A 204 10.66 -20.43 -16.16
#